data_AF-A0A7S3SXL0-F1
#
_entry.id   AF-A0A7S3SXL0-F1
#
_cell.length_a   1.000
_cell.length_b   1.000
_cell.length_c   1.000
_cell.angle_alpha   90.00
_cell.angle_beta   90.00
_cell.angle_gamma   90.00
#
_symmetry.space_group_name_H-M   'P 1'
#
loop_
_entity.id
_entity.type
_entity.pdbx_description
1 polymer ?
#
loop_
_entity_poly.entity_id
_entity_poly.type
_entity_poly.pdbx_seq_one_letter_code
_entity_poly.pdbx_strand_id
1 'polypeptide(L)'
;RGPSRTNLHGLPPTAPASVAMAAMKVMILAVLAAAVQGLKQNPCAGCDNTVAQTYQTCAMAHGNPCAETNEAGIVSSGAGTKKDVSCCMKKQKHDRCMSCKSMDCAHGTCNVNKKYYSEYSAVMDAKSKTKAAYKKFDEKAMKAAGWS
;
A
#
# COMPACT_ATOMS: atom_id res chain seq x y z
N ARG A 1 -7.08 5.79 75.85
CA ARG A 1 -6.42 4.74 76.65
C ARG A 1 -7.23 3.45 76.42
N GLY A 2 -6.78 2.57 75.52
CA GLY A 2 -7.30 1.18 75.44
C GLY A 2 -6.84 0.36 76.66
N PRO A 3 -7.29 -0.90 76.86
CA PRO A 3 -6.98 -2.08 75.99
C PRO A 3 -8.22 -2.99 75.68
N SER A 4 -8.32 -3.79 74.60
CA SER A 4 -7.66 -5.10 74.23
C SER A 4 -7.95 -6.22 75.27
N ARG A 5 -8.35 -7.48 75.01
CA ARG A 5 -8.61 -8.45 73.91
C ARG A 5 -9.33 -9.67 74.61
N THR A 6 -10.14 -10.53 73.99
CA THR A 6 -9.77 -11.82 73.33
C THR A 6 -11.06 -12.46 72.73
N ASN A 7 -11.16 -12.96 71.48
CA ASN A 7 -10.50 -14.05 70.73
C ASN A 7 -11.26 -15.40 70.85
N LEU A 8 -11.79 -15.95 69.75
CA LEU A 8 -11.97 -17.40 69.53
C LEU A 8 -12.24 -17.76 68.04
N HIS A 9 -11.34 -18.57 67.47
CA HIS A 9 -11.47 -19.63 66.43
C HIS A 9 -12.17 -19.29 65.09
N GLY A 10 -11.66 -19.56 63.88
CA GLY A 10 -10.71 -20.56 63.40
C GLY A 10 -11.35 -21.26 62.19
N LEU A 11 -10.94 -20.92 60.95
CA LEU A 11 -11.16 -21.74 59.74
C LEU A 11 -9.93 -21.67 58.82
N PRO A 12 -9.59 -22.78 58.12
CA PRO A 12 -8.33 -22.98 57.39
C PRO A 12 -8.30 -22.28 56.02
N PRO A 13 -7.12 -22.19 55.37
CA PRO A 13 -6.94 -21.45 54.12
C PRO A 13 -7.32 -22.29 52.90
N THR A 14 -8.09 -21.72 51.97
CA THR A 14 -8.14 -22.22 50.58
C THR A 14 -7.33 -21.29 49.68
N ALA A 15 -6.39 -21.89 48.97
CA ALA A 15 -5.45 -21.29 48.03
C ALA A 15 -6.13 -20.49 46.89
N PRO A 16 -5.36 -19.66 46.14
CA PRO A 16 -5.87 -18.48 45.47
C PRO A 16 -6.48 -18.74 44.10
N ALA A 17 -7.66 -18.17 43.85
CA ALA A 17 -8.32 -18.08 42.56
C ALA A 17 -7.72 -17.00 41.65
N SER A 18 -6.38 -16.84 41.58
CA SER A 18 -5.76 -15.72 40.82
C SER A 18 -4.98 -16.11 39.56
N VAL A 19 -4.87 -17.39 39.21
CA VAL A 19 -4.05 -17.82 38.04
C VAL A 19 -4.84 -17.84 36.72
N ALA A 20 -6.18 -17.81 36.74
CA ALA A 20 -6.98 -18.06 35.53
C ALA A 20 -7.12 -16.86 34.56
N MET A 21 -6.86 -15.62 34.99
CA MET A 21 -7.13 -14.41 34.16
C MET A 21 -5.94 -13.95 33.28
N ALA A 22 -4.75 -14.52 33.45
CA ALA A 22 -3.59 -14.15 32.63
C ALA A 22 -3.52 -14.94 31.31
N ALA A 23 -4.06 -16.16 31.26
CA ALA A 23 -3.97 -17.04 30.09
C ALA A 23 -4.88 -16.63 28.92
N MET A 24 -6.02 -15.96 29.19
CA MET A 24 -6.99 -15.61 28.14
C MET A 24 -6.54 -14.45 27.25
N LYS A 25 -5.77 -13.48 27.78
CA LYS A 25 -5.24 -12.35 27.00
C LYS A 25 -4.08 -12.76 26.09
N VAL A 26 -3.25 -13.71 26.51
CA VAL A 26 -2.12 -14.22 25.71
C VAL A 26 -2.62 -15.09 24.54
N MET A 27 -3.70 -15.84 24.74
CA MET A 27 -4.30 -16.66 23.68
C MET A 27 -4.96 -15.83 22.57
N ILE A 28 -5.57 -14.68 22.88
CA ILE A 28 -6.19 -13.81 21.86
C ILE A 28 -5.13 -13.14 20.97
N LEU A 29 -3.98 -12.75 21.52
CA LEU A 29 -2.84 -12.22 20.76
C LEU A 29 -2.23 -13.27 19.81
N ALA A 30 -2.16 -14.54 20.24
CA ALA A 30 -1.65 -15.62 19.40
C ALA A 30 -2.59 -15.97 18.23
N VAL A 31 -3.91 -15.91 18.44
CA VAL A 31 -4.92 -16.19 17.38
C VAL A 31 -4.98 -15.06 16.33
N LEU A 32 -4.83 -13.80 16.74
CA LEU A 32 -4.74 -12.66 15.80
C LEU A 32 -3.47 -12.70 14.94
N ALA A 33 -2.32 -13.11 15.51
CA ALA A 33 -1.07 -13.24 14.76
C ALA A 33 -1.12 -14.35 13.68
N ALA A 34 -1.92 -15.41 13.88
CA ALA A 34 -2.11 -16.48 12.91
C ALA A 34 -3.05 -16.08 11.75
N ALA A 35 -4.00 -15.16 11.97
CA ALA A 35 -4.98 -14.75 10.97
C ALA A 35 -4.43 -13.83 9.85
N VAL A 36 -3.23 -13.26 10.03
CA VAL A 36 -2.64 -12.30 9.06
C VAL A 36 -1.78 -13.00 7.99
N GLN A 37 -1.45 -14.29 8.14
CA GLN A 37 -0.44 -14.98 7.32
C GLN A 37 -0.88 -15.35 5.88
N GLY A 38 -2.08 -14.95 5.45
CA GLY A 38 -2.67 -15.42 4.18
C GLY A 38 -2.99 -14.36 3.11
N LEU A 39 -2.94 -13.06 3.42
CA LEU A 39 -3.22 -12.03 2.43
C LEU A 39 -1.99 -11.87 1.51
N LYS A 40 -1.88 -12.69 0.46
CA LYS A 40 -0.97 -12.45 -0.66
C LYS A 40 -1.30 -11.07 -1.23
N GLN A 41 -0.58 -10.05 -0.80
CA GLN A 41 -0.71 -8.72 -1.42
C GLN A 41 -0.17 -8.82 -2.84
N ASN A 42 -1.01 -8.58 -3.84
CA ASN A 42 -0.55 -8.46 -5.22
C ASN A 42 0.27 -7.16 -5.33
N PRO A 43 1.60 -7.23 -5.50
CA PRO A 43 2.44 -6.03 -5.57
C PRO A 43 2.09 -5.13 -6.77
N CYS A 44 1.45 -5.70 -7.80
CA CYS A 44 1.06 -5.07 -9.05
C CYS A 44 -0.38 -4.53 -9.04
N ALA A 45 -1.13 -4.72 -7.95
CA ALA A 45 -2.48 -4.16 -7.83
C ALA A 45 -2.46 -2.62 -7.92
N GLY A 46 -3.42 -2.02 -8.63
CA GLY A 46 -3.53 -0.56 -8.78
C GLY A 46 -2.42 0.06 -9.64
N CYS A 47 -1.78 -0.70 -10.52
CA CYS A 47 -0.87 -0.13 -11.52
C CYS A 47 -1.64 0.42 -12.73
N ASP A 48 -2.16 1.63 -12.60
CA ASP A 48 -2.93 2.35 -13.62
C ASP A 48 -2.36 3.75 -13.91
N ASN A 49 -2.96 4.48 -14.87
CA ASN A 49 -2.52 5.82 -15.26
C ASN A 49 -2.53 6.84 -14.10
N THR A 50 -3.34 6.67 -13.06
CA THR A 50 -3.35 7.57 -11.89
C THR A 50 -2.02 7.49 -11.16
N VAL A 51 -1.49 6.27 -10.95
CA VAL A 51 -0.16 6.08 -10.35
C VAL A 51 0.92 6.65 -11.26
N ALA A 52 0.81 6.47 -12.58
CA ALA A 52 1.75 7.07 -13.51
C ALA A 52 1.75 8.60 -13.43
N GLN A 53 0.58 9.24 -13.51
CA GLN A 53 0.44 10.69 -13.48
C GLN A 53 0.89 11.31 -12.15
N THR A 54 0.56 10.67 -11.03
CA THR A 54 0.97 11.14 -9.71
C THR A 54 2.49 11.03 -9.52
N TYR A 55 3.14 10.00 -10.05
CA TYR A 55 4.60 9.95 -10.12
C TYR A 55 5.17 11.06 -11.00
N GLN A 56 4.62 11.29 -12.20
CA GLN A 56 5.10 12.37 -13.07
C GLN A 56 5.01 13.74 -12.39
N THR A 57 3.90 14.01 -11.69
CA THR A 57 3.73 15.24 -10.90
C THR A 57 4.81 15.39 -9.84
N CYS A 58 5.11 14.31 -9.12
CA CYS A 58 6.19 14.29 -8.12
C CYS A 58 7.59 14.45 -8.72
N ALA A 59 7.85 13.82 -9.87
CA ALA A 59 9.13 13.94 -10.56
C ALA A 59 9.36 15.37 -11.09
N MET A 60 8.30 16.03 -11.59
CA MET A 60 8.38 17.44 -11.98
C MET A 60 8.67 18.37 -10.79
N ALA A 61 8.02 18.15 -9.65
CA ALA A 61 8.18 19.01 -8.48
C ALA A 61 9.49 18.80 -7.72
N HIS A 62 9.97 17.55 -7.61
CA HIS A 62 11.07 17.20 -6.70
C HIS A 62 12.27 16.51 -7.38
N GLY A 63 12.16 16.14 -8.66
CA GLY A 63 13.14 15.33 -9.35
C GLY A 63 13.25 13.92 -8.74
N ASN A 64 14.16 13.74 -7.78
CA ASN A 64 14.28 12.52 -6.98
C ASN A 64 13.71 12.74 -5.57
N PRO A 65 12.41 12.43 -5.33
CA PRO A 65 11.78 12.61 -4.01
C PRO A 65 12.28 11.63 -2.96
N CYS A 66 12.94 10.53 -3.37
CA CYS A 66 13.52 9.54 -2.47
C CYS A 66 14.99 9.81 -2.10
N ALA A 67 15.58 10.91 -2.56
CA ALA A 67 16.94 11.27 -2.15
C ALA A 67 16.95 11.62 -0.66
N GLU A 68 17.89 11.03 0.07
CA GLU A 68 18.12 11.34 1.49
C GLU A 68 18.82 12.70 1.60
N THR A 69 18.34 13.56 2.50
CA THR A 69 18.94 14.85 2.81
C THR A 69 19.44 14.88 4.25
N ASN A 70 20.57 15.56 4.47
CA ASN A 70 21.07 15.87 5.81
C ASN A 70 20.26 17.00 6.48
N GLU A 71 20.64 17.38 7.71
CA GLU A 71 19.96 18.44 8.49
C GLU A 71 19.94 19.80 7.79
N ALA A 72 20.87 20.05 6.86
CA ALA A 72 20.92 21.27 6.04
C ALA A 72 20.05 21.19 4.76
N GLY A 73 19.30 20.10 4.56
CA GLY A 73 18.48 19.89 3.36
C GLY A 73 19.27 19.52 2.11
N ILE A 74 20.57 19.21 2.26
CA ILE A 74 21.46 18.84 1.15
C ILE A 74 21.40 17.33 0.95
N VAL A 75 21.28 16.90 -0.31
CA VAL A 75 21.30 15.47 -0.65
C VAL A 75 22.62 14.85 -0.18
N SER A 76 22.52 13.83 0.67
CA SER A 76 23.67 13.12 1.22
C SER A 76 23.53 11.62 0.95
N SER A 77 24.65 10.90 1.00
CA SER A 77 24.67 9.43 0.90
C SER A 77 24.43 8.72 2.24
N GLY A 78 24.33 9.48 3.34
CA GLY A 78 24.08 8.97 4.68
C GLY A 78 22.59 8.78 4.98
N ALA A 79 22.27 8.21 6.14
CA ALA A 79 20.90 8.18 6.64
C ALA A 79 20.40 9.62 6.85
N GLY A 80 19.27 9.96 6.25
CA GLY A 80 18.73 11.31 6.25
C GLY A 80 17.20 11.32 6.29
N THR A 81 16.63 12.48 5.98
CA THR A 81 15.20 12.58 5.70
C THR A 81 15.01 12.58 4.19
N LYS A 82 14.04 11.81 3.70
CA LYS A 82 13.67 11.84 2.28
C LYS A 82 13.19 13.23 1.89
N LYS A 83 13.61 13.72 0.72
CA LYS A 83 13.16 15.01 0.15
C LYS A 83 11.65 15.21 0.21
N ASP A 84 10.88 14.19 -0.14
CA ASP A 84 9.44 14.16 0.11
C ASP A 84 8.98 12.71 0.27
N VAL A 85 8.53 12.34 1.47
CA VAL A 85 8.13 10.97 1.78
C VAL A 85 6.92 10.54 0.93
N SER A 86 5.96 11.43 0.72
CA SER A 86 4.72 11.13 -0.01
C SER A 86 4.97 10.83 -1.48
N CYS A 87 5.78 11.64 -2.14
CA CYS A 87 6.25 11.47 -3.50
C CYS A 87 7.26 10.35 -3.62
N CYS A 88 8.05 10.07 -2.59
CA CYS A 88 8.91 8.89 -2.58
C CYS A 88 8.09 7.60 -2.60
N MET A 89 7.03 7.50 -1.80
CA MET A 89 6.16 6.32 -1.81
C MET A 89 5.47 6.14 -3.18
N LYS A 90 5.06 7.24 -3.82
CA LYS A 90 4.52 7.21 -5.20
C LYS A 90 5.55 6.76 -6.22
N LYS A 91 6.79 7.25 -6.14
CA LYS A 91 7.91 6.78 -6.97
C LYS A 91 8.16 5.29 -6.78
N GLN A 92 8.24 4.80 -5.54
CA GLN A 92 8.45 3.38 -5.27
C GLN A 92 7.32 2.51 -5.83
N LYS A 93 6.06 2.99 -5.75
CA LYS A 93 4.93 2.31 -6.39
C LYS A 93 5.05 2.32 -7.92
N HIS A 94 5.43 3.44 -8.51
CA HIS A 94 5.70 3.55 -9.95
C HIS A 94 6.78 2.55 -10.40
N ASP A 95 7.92 2.51 -9.70
CA ASP A 95 9.03 1.61 -10.00
C ASP A 95 8.58 0.14 -9.90
N ARG A 96 7.76 -0.19 -8.88
CA ARG A 96 7.14 -1.52 -8.76
C ARG A 96 6.21 -1.84 -9.93
N CYS A 97 5.39 -0.89 -10.36
CA CYS A 97 4.51 -1.07 -11.51
C CYS A 97 5.27 -1.21 -12.84
N MET A 98 6.40 -0.51 -12.98
CA MET A 98 7.33 -0.68 -14.11
C MET A 98 7.96 -2.08 -14.12
N SER A 99 8.27 -2.65 -12.96
CA SER A 99 8.70 -4.04 -12.86
C SER A 99 7.57 -5.01 -13.22
N CYS A 100 6.36 -4.77 -12.71
CA CYS A 100 5.19 -5.61 -12.99
C CYS A 100 4.85 -5.71 -14.49
N LYS A 101 4.94 -4.60 -15.24
CA LYS A 101 4.66 -4.65 -16.68
C LYS A 101 5.70 -5.47 -17.44
N SER A 102 6.96 -5.48 -16.99
CA SER A 102 8.06 -6.21 -17.63
C SER A 102 8.13 -7.69 -17.24
N MET A 103 7.33 -8.16 -16.28
CA MET A 103 7.31 -9.58 -15.92
C MET A 103 6.92 -10.44 -17.13
N ASP A 104 7.38 -11.68 -17.22
CA ASP A 104 6.77 -12.65 -18.13
C ASP A 104 5.56 -13.27 -17.42
N CYS A 105 4.43 -13.31 -18.09
CA CYS A 105 3.16 -13.78 -17.54
C CYS A 105 2.50 -14.83 -18.44
N ALA A 106 3.33 -15.61 -19.14
CA ALA A 106 2.89 -16.72 -19.96
C ALA A 106 1.81 -17.55 -19.25
N HIS A 107 0.81 -17.98 -20.03
CA HIS A 107 -0.30 -18.82 -19.58
C HIS A 107 -1.17 -18.22 -18.45
N GLY A 108 -1.27 -16.88 -18.35
CA GLY A 108 -2.22 -16.23 -17.42
C GLY A 108 -1.82 -16.35 -15.94
N THR A 109 -0.55 -16.64 -15.68
CA THR A 109 0.01 -16.89 -14.35
C THR A 109 0.13 -15.62 -13.48
N CYS A 110 -0.14 -14.44 -14.04
CA CYS A 110 -0.05 -13.17 -13.33
C CYS A 110 -1.22 -12.23 -13.68
N ASN A 111 -1.60 -11.38 -12.71
CA ASN A 111 -2.55 -10.29 -12.91
C ASN A 111 -1.80 -8.94 -12.85
N VAL A 112 -1.35 -8.46 -14.01
CA VAL A 112 -0.59 -7.21 -14.16
C VAL A 112 -1.08 -6.39 -15.35
N ASN A 113 -0.90 -5.08 -15.27
CA ASN A 113 -1.12 -4.18 -16.39
C ASN A 113 0.12 -4.12 -17.30
N LYS A 114 0.10 -4.86 -18.42
CA LYS A 114 1.17 -4.85 -19.43
C LYS A 114 1.34 -3.52 -20.15
N LYS A 115 0.31 -2.69 -20.16
CA LYS A 115 0.31 -1.38 -20.81
C LYS A 115 0.63 -0.25 -19.84
N TYR A 116 1.03 -0.56 -18.59
CA TYR A 116 1.35 0.48 -17.62
C TYR A 116 2.36 1.48 -18.21
N TYR A 117 2.06 2.77 -18.08
CA TYR A 117 2.84 3.89 -18.63
C TYR A 117 2.83 4.02 -20.17
N SER A 118 2.17 3.13 -20.90
CA SER A 118 1.97 3.17 -22.36
C SER A 118 0.50 3.03 -22.76
N GLU A 119 -0.43 3.15 -21.81
CA GLU A 119 -1.85 2.98 -22.09
C GLU A 119 -2.35 3.99 -23.11
N TYR A 120 -1.94 5.25 -22.97
CA TYR A 120 -2.32 6.31 -23.90
C TYR A 120 -1.73 6.06 -25.29
N SER A 121 -0.44 5.74 -25.39
CA SER A 121 0.19 5.44 -26.69
C SER A 121 -0.46 4.23 -27.35
N ALA A 122 -0.74 3.16 -26.60
CA ALA A 122 -1.44 1.99 -27.12
C ALA A 122 -2.87 2.30 -27.60
N VAL A 123 -3.57 3.22 -26.94
CA VAL A 123 -4.89 3.71 -27.39
C VAL A 123 -4.74 4.53 -28.66
N MET A 124 -3.76 5.45 -28.74
CA MET A 124 -3.53 6.27 -29.93
C MET A 124 -3.10 5.43 -31.13
N ASP A 125 -2.24 4.42 -30.93
CA ASP A 125 -1.87 3.45 -31.96
C ASP A 125 -3.10 2.67 -32.43
N ALA A 126 -4.01 2.29 -31.53
CA ALA A 126 -5.25 1.63 -31.93
C ALA A 126 -6.17 2.56 -32.74
N LYS A 127 -6.21 3.86 -32.43
CA LYS A 127 -6.98 4.86 -33.20
C LYS A 127 -6.40 5.06 -34.60
N SER A 128 -5.08 5.14 -34.73
CA SER A 128 -4.39 5.51 -35.97
C SER A 128 -4.33 4.38 -37.01
N LYS A 129 -4.63 3.14 -36.61
CA LYS A 129 -4.57 1.96 -37.50
C LYS A 129 -5.46 2.05 -38.74
N THR A 130 -6.66 2.63 -38.63
CA THR A 130 -7.56 2.77 -39.78
C THR A 130 -8.40 4.04 -39.67
N LYS A 131 -8.77 4.60 -40.84
CA LYS A 131 -9.73 5.73 -40.91
C LYS A 131 -11.06 5.42 -40.22
N ALA A 132 -11.51 4.16 -40.29
CA ALA A 132 -12.73 3.71 -39.62
C ALA A 132 -12.59 3.66 -38.09
N ALA A 133 -11.44 3.21 -37.57
CA ALA A 133 -11.16 3.22 -36.14
C ALA A 133 -11.09 4.65 -35.59
N TYR A 134 -10.46 5.55 -36.34
CA TYR A 134 -10.39 6.97 -36.00
C TYR A 134 -11.80 7.59 -35.92
N LYS A 135 -12.61 7.42 -36.97
CA LYS A 135 -13.99 7.93 -37.04
C LYS A 135 -14.85 7.45 -35.87
N LYS A 136 -14.78 6.15 -35.53
CA LYS A 136 -15.53 5.59 -34.39
C LYS A 136 -15.09 6.20 -33.05
N PHE A 137 -13.80 6.49 -32.89
CA PHE A 137 -13.30 7.08 -31.65
C PHE A 137 -13.77 8.53 -31.51
N ASP A 138 -13.73 9.30 -32.59
CA ASP A 138 -14.23 10.67 -32.62
C ASP A 138 -15.74 10.72 -32.41
N GLU A 139 -16.52 9.88 -33.11
CA GLU A 139 -17.98 9.77 -32.89
C GLU A 139 -18.30 9.48 -31.42
N LYS A 140 -17.56 8.56 -30.78
CA LYS A 140 -17.72 8.26 -29.35
C LYS A 140 -17.36 9.46 -28.46
N ALA A 141 -16.27 10.16 -28.77
CA ALA A 141 -15.82 11.32 -28.01
C ALA A 141 -16.78 12.50 -28.15
N MET A 142 -17.26 12.78 -29.37
CA MET A 142 -18.24 13.81 -29.67
C MET A 142 -19.57 13.53 -28.96
N LYS A 143 -20.06 12.28 -29.02
CA LYS A 143 -21.26 11.87 -28.29
C LYS A 143 -21.09 12.00 -26.77
N ALA A 144 -19.94 11.62 -26.22
CA ALA A 144 -19.65 11.79 -24.79
C ALA A 144 -19.58 13.27 -24.37
N ALA A 145 -19.20 14.16 -25.29
CA ALA A 145 -19.20 15.60 -25.10
C ALA A 145 -20.55 16.26 -25.40
N GLY A 146 -21.61 15.47 -25.66
CA GLY A 146 -22.97 15.98 -25.87
C GLY A 146 -23.26 16.46 -27.29
N TRP A 147 -22.37 16.20 -28.25
CA TRP A 147 -22.61 16.47 -29.66
C TRP A 147 -23.34 15.28 -30.26
N SER A 148 -24.60 15.48 -30.68
CA SER A 148 -25.45 14.48 -31.33
C SER A 148 -25.73 14.83 -32.78
#